data_AF-A0A926JXR6-F1
#
_entry.id   AF-A0A926JXR6-F1
#
_cell.length_a   1.000
_cell.length_b   1.000
_cell.length_c   1.000
_cell.angle_alpha   90.00
_cell.angle_beta   90.00
_cell.angle_gamma   90.00
#
_symmetry.space_group_name_H-M   'P 1'
#
loop_
_entity.id
_entity.type
_entity.pdbx_description
1 polymer ?
#
loop_
_entity_poly.entity_id
_entity_poly.type
_entity_poly.pdbx_seq_one_letter_code
_entity_poly.pdbx_strand_id
1 'polypeptide(L)'
;MPVPMELLDRGACGGRASVFDDESETMPAKLLCASCPVRARCLDHALEFEEFGVWGGTTPEERDVMRGHPFRWTWEQRVEAQRLRTVFSRGVAEEIIAAEYAVSTRSVQRKKIEYLALTAAA
;
A
#
# COMPACT_ATOMS: atom_id res chain seq x y z
N MET A 1 -4.24 -6.32 -1.78
CA MET A 1 -4.27 -7.68 -1.19
C MET A 1 -5.07 -7.62 0.10
N PRO A 2 -5.80 -8.66 0.53
CA PRO A 2 -6.46 -8.61 1.83
C PRO A 2 -5.40 -8.54 2.93
N VAL A 3 -5.70 -7.80 3.99
CA VAL A 3 -4.85 -7.71 5.18
C VAL A 3 -4.79 -9.09 5.84
N PRO A 4 -3.60 -9.64 6.15
CA PRO A 4 -3.49 -10.91 6.86
C PRO A 4 -4.25 -10.90 8.18
N MET A 5 -5.05 -11.94 8.43
CA MET A 5 -5.90 -12.06 9.62
C MET A 5 -5.13 -11.88 10.93
N GLU A 6 -3.88 -12.36 11.00
CA GLU A 6 -3.03 -12.18 12.18
C GLU A 6 -2.81 -10.72 12.57
N LEU A 7 -2.73 -9.82 11.58
CA LEU A 7 -2.57 -8.38 11.84
C LEU A 7 -3.84 -7.77 12.42
N LEU A 8 -5.01 -8.25 11.98
CA LEU A 8 -6.31 -7.81 12.47
C LEU A 8 -6.57 -8.32 13.89
N ASP A 9 -6.29 -9.60 14.14
CA ASP A 9 -6.59 -10.27 15.41
C ASP A 9 -5.67 -9.82 16.55
N ARG A 10 -4.39 -9.59 16.26
CA ARG A 10 -3.36 -9.26 17.26
C ARG A 10 -3.02 -7.77 17.29
N GLY A 11 -3.57 -6.98 16.37
CA GLY A 11 -3.32 -5.55 16.28
C GLY A 11 -3.95 -4.79 17.45
N ALA A 12 -3.18 -3.87 18.06
CA ALA A 12 -3.72 -2.96 19.09
C ALA A 12 -4.83 -2.04 18.55
N CYS A 13 -4.93 -1.88 17.23
CA CYS A 13 -6.05 -1.20 16.57
C CYS A 13 -7.38 -1.91 16.79
N GLY A 14 -7.38 -3.25 16.96
CA GLY A 14 -8.58 -4.04 17.24
C GLY A 14 -9.70 -3.81 16.23
N GLY A 15 -9.35 -3.59 14.96
CA GLY A 15 -10.32 -3.34 13.88
C GLY A 15 -10.94 -1.93 13.83
N ARG A 16 -10.46 -0.97 14.64
CA ARG A 16 -10.92 0.43 14.59
C ARG A 16 -10.36 1.19 13.38
N ALA A 17 -10.78 0.81 12.17
CA ALA A 17 -10.25 1.34 10.91
C ALA A 17 -10.38 2.86 10.78
N SER A 18 -11.47 3.46 11.28
CA SER A 18 -11.77 4.88 11.09
C SER A 18 -10.73 5.85 11.66
N VAL A 19 -9.96 5.44 12.68
CA VAL A 19 -8.88 6.27 13.27
C VAL A 19 -7.65 6.33 12.35
N PHE A 20 -7.52 5.37 11.43
CA PHE A 20 -6.36 5.24 10.55
C PHE A 20 -6.57 5.84 9.16
N ASP A 21 -7.81 6.23 8.85
CA ASP A 21 -8.23 6.80 7.56
C ASP A 21 -8.27 8.34 7.57
N ASP A 22 -8.33 8.96 8.75
CA ASP A 22 -8.41 10.42 8.91
C ASP A 22 -7.02 11.02 9.18
N GLU A 23 -6.59 11.95 8.33
CA GLU A 23 -5.31 12.65 8.49
C GLU A 23 -5.19 13.39 9.83
N SER A 24 -6.32 13.90 10.38
CA SER A 24 -6.35 14.58 11.67
C SER A 24 -6.11 13.65 12.87
N GLU A 25 -6.28 12.34 12.67
CA GLU A 25 -6.07 11.29 13.67
C GLU A 25 -4.69 10.60 13.55
N THR A 26 -3.79 11.15 12.70
CA THR A 26 -2.46 10.59 12.46
C THR A 26 -1.66 10.39 13.76
N MET A 27 -1.69 11.36 14.68
CA MET A 27 -0.93 11.29 15.93
C MET A 27 -1.54 10.26 16.91
N PRO A 28 -2.86 10.26 17.18
CA PRO A 28 -3.54 9.18 17.89
C PRO A 28 -3.26 7.78 17.33
N ALA A 29 -3.30 7.62 16.00
CA ALA A 29 -3.00 6.36 15.34
C ALA A 29 -1.55 5.91 15.61
N LYS A 30 -0.57 6.80 15.47
CA LYS A 30 0.84 6.51 15.77
C LYS A 30 1.07 6.11 17.23
N LEU A 31 0.41 6.79 18.18
CA LEU A 31 0.49 6.44 19.60
C LEU A 31 -0.02 5.03 19.88
N LEU A 32 -1.11 4.63 19.24
CA LEU A 32 -1.63 3.27 19.36
C LEU A 32 -0.67 2.22 18.77
N CYS A 33 -0.01 2.55 17.65
CA CYS A 33 0.96 1.66 17.04
C CYS A 33 2.23 1.44 17.89
N ALA A 34 2.60 2.39 18.75
CA ALA A 34 3.89 2.40 19.45
C ALA A 34 4.16 1.15 20.28
N SER A 35 3.13 0.57 20.92
CA SER A 35 3.22 -0.66 21.72
C SER A 35 2.58 -1.88 21.04
N CYS A 36 2.18 -1.77 19.77
CA CYS A 36 1.45 -2.82 19.08
C CYS A 36 2.35 -4.05 18.82
N PRO A 37 1.95 -5.28 19.23
CA PRO A 37 2.80 -6.47 19.13
C PRO A 37 3.06 -6.92 17.68
N VAL A 38 2.23 -6.48 16.73
CA VAL A 38 2.38 -6.78 15.29
C VAL A 38 2.91 -5.60 14.48
N ARG A 39 3.42 -4.53 15.13
CA ARG A 39 3.85 -3.30 14.46
C ARG A 39 4.80 -3.55 13.29
N ALA A 40 5.84 -4.37 13.49
CA ALA A 40 6.83 -4.67 12.45
C ALA A 40 6.20 -5.38 11.24
N ARG A 41 5.45 -6.47 11.47
CA ARG A 41 4.77 -7.21 10.39
C ARG A 41 3.70 -6.37 9.69
N CYS A 42 3.06 -5.46 10.42
CA CYS A 42 2.12 -4.50 9.86
C CYS A 42 2.83 -3.49 8.95
N LEU A 43 4.02 -3.02 9.33
CA LEU A 43 4.85 -2.16 8.48
C LEU A 43 5.31 -2.90 7.23
N ASP A 44 5.76 -4.16 7.34
CA ASP A 44 6.18 -4.96 6.18
C ASP A 44 5.03 -5.10 5.16
N HIS A 45 3.83 -5.45 5.65
CA HIS A 45 2.64 -5.52 4.82
C HIS A 45 2.31 -4.17 4.15
N ALA A 46 2.41 -3.08 4.91
CA ALA A 46 2.08 -1.75 4.41
C ALA A 46 3.08 -1.23 3.37
N LEU A 47 4.38 -1.53 3.53
CA LEU A 47 5.38 -1.20 2.54
C LEU A 47 5.08 -1.86 1.19
N GLU A 48 4.52 -3.06 1.20
CA GLU A 48 4.18 -3.79 -0.03
C GLU A 48 2.81 -3.41 -0.62
N PHE A 49 1.79 -3.19 0.21
CA PHE A 49 0.40 -3.16 -0.27
C PHE A 49 -0.39 -1.88 0.00
N GLU A 50 0.09 -0.98 0.87
CA GLU A 50 -0.73 0.11 1.41
C GLU A 50 -0.18 1.50 1.06
N GLU A 51 -0.93 2.26 0.26
CA GLU A 51 -0.57 3.62 -0.17
C GLU A 51 -1.17 4.74 0.69
N PHE A 52 -2.10 4.41 1.58
CA PHE A 52 -2.85 5.38 2.37
C PHE A 52 -2.86 5.04 3.86
N GLY A 53 -3.27 6.02 4.67
CA GLY A 53 -3.46 5.85 6.11
C GLY A 53 -2.20 5.55 6.91
N VAL A 54 -2.39 5.45 8.22
CA VAL A 54 -1.32 5.07 9.16
C VAL A 54 -1.24 3.56 9.29
N TRP A 55 -0.04 3.00 9.06
CA TRP A 55 0.22 1.56 9.20
C TRP A 55 1.55 1.32 9.89
N GLY A 56 1.63 0.36 10.80
CA GLY A 56 2.87 0.07 11.52
C GLY A 56 3.47 1.27 12.27
N GLY A 57 2.66 2.31 12.54
CA GLY A 57 3.10 3.59 13.10
C GLY A 57 3.78 4.53 12.10
N THR A 58 3.51 4.38 10.80
CA THR A 58 4.07 5.20 9.72
C THR A 58 2.96 5.84 8.87
N THR A 59 3.16 7.08 8.43
CA THR A 59 2.30 7.76 7.44
C THR A 59 2.63 7.29 6.03
N PRO A 60 1.79 7.58 5.02
CA PRO A 60 2.12 7.31 3.63
C PRO A 60 3.46 7.93 3.18
N GLU A 61 3.73 9.18 3.59
CA GLU A 61 4.96 9.91 3.24
C GLU A 61 6.20 9.25 3.84
N GLU A 62 6.09 8.78 5.08
CA GLU A 62 7.19 8.05 5.73
C GLU A 62 7.48 6.74 4.99
N ARG A 63 6.44 6.03 4.53
CA ARG A 63 6.59 4.80 3.73
C ARG A 63 7.15 5.08 2.34
N ASP A 64 6.80 6.19 1.70
CA ASP A 64 7.39 6.57 0.41
C ASP A 64 8.89 6.77 0.52
N VAL A 65 9.34 7.46 1.58
CA VAL A 65 10.78 7.63 1.85
C VAL A 65 11.46 6.28 2.05
N MET A 66 10.81 5.35 2.78
CA MET A 66 11.33 3.99 2.96
C MET A 66 11.40 3.20 1.64
N ARG A 67 10.48 3.44 0.71
CA ARG A 67 10.49 2.88 -0.66
C ARG A 67 11.38 3.68 -1.62
N GLY A 68 12.23 4.57 -1.14
CA GLY A 68 13.13 5.37 -2.00
C GLY A 68 12.41 6.29 -3.01
N HIS A 69 11.14 6.61 -2.76
CA HIS A 69 10.38 7.51 -3.60
C HIS A 69 10.67 8.98 -3.25
N PRO A 70 10.50 9.91 -4.21
CA PRO A 70 10.65 11.33 -3.92
C PRO A 70 9.64 11.76 -2.85
N PHE A 71 10.10 12.59 -1.93
CA PHE A 71 9.24 13.25 -0.95
C PHE A 71 8.15 14.05 -1.69
N ARG A 72 6.87 13.78 -1.36
CA ARG A 72 5.65 14.45 -1.86
C ARG A 72 5.04 13.91 -3.17
N TRP A 73 4.54 12.68 -3.13
CA TRP A 73 3.58 12.21 -4.15
C TRP A 73 2.30 13.04 -4.15
N THR A 74 1.70 13.21 -5.33
CA THR A 74 0.32 13.73 -5.41
C THR A 74 -0.69 12.64 -5.06
N TRP A 75 -1.92 13.04 -4.73
CA TRP A 75 -2.99 12.11 -4.43
C TRP A 75 -3.29 11.18 -5.63
N GLU A 76 -3.27 11.74 -6.84
CA GLU A 76 -3.48 10.98 -8.09
C GLU A 76 -2.40 9.94 -8.30
N GLN A 77 -1.13 10.26 -7.99
CA GLN A 77 -0.02 9.33 -8.10
C GLN A 77 -0.17 8.16 -7.11
N ARG A 78 -0.57 8.43 -5.86
CA ARG A 78 -0.84 7.38 -4.86
C ARG A 78 -1.98 6.45 -5.30
N VAL A 79 -3.07 7.02 -5.81
CA VAL A 79 -4.23 6.25 -6.27
C VAL A 79 -3.85 5.37 -7.45
N GLU A 80 -3.10 5.91 -8.42
CA GLU A 80 -2.63 5.12 -9.56
C GLU A 80 -1.69 4.00 -9.10
N ALA A 81 -0.77 4.25 -8.17
CA ALA A 81 0.11 3.21 -7.64
C ALA A 81 -0.67 2.09 -6.91
N GLN A 82 -1.67 2.43 -6.10
CA GLN A 82 -2.57 1.45 -5.46
C GLN A 82 -3.31 0.60 -6.50
N ARG A 83 -3.78 1.24 -7.58
CA ARG A 83 -4.44 0.57 -8.69
C ARG A 83 -3.49 -0.40 -9.40
N LEU A 84 -2.30 0.06 -9.77
CA LEU A 84 -1.30 -0.77 -10.45
C LEU A 84 -0.85 -1.95 -9.57
N ARG A 85 -0.65 -1.74 -8.26
CA ARG A 85 -0.42 -2.82 -7.29
C ARG A 85 -1.53 -3.85 -7.34
N THR A 86 -2.79 -3.41 -7.28
CA THR A 86 -3.94 -4.32 -7.29
C THR A 86 -4.01 -5.17 -8.57
N VAL A 87 -3.65 -4.59 -9.71
CA VAL A 87 -3.63 -5.30 -11.00
C VAL A 87 -2.47 -6.28 -11.08
N PHE A 88 -1.25 -5.87 -10.72
CA PHE A 88 -0.03 -6.63 -10.98
C PHE A 88 0.41 -7.57 -9.84
N SER A 89 -0.01 -7.33 -8.59
CA SER A 89 0.33 -8.19 -7.43
C SER A 89 -0.36 -9.56 -7.43
N ARG A 90 -1.42 -9.74 -8.23
CA ARG A 90 -2.23 -10.97 -8.25
C ARG A 90 -1.57 -12.15 -8.99
N GLY A 91 -0.39 -11.97 -9.59
CA GLY A 91 0.28 -13.02 -10.37
C GLY A 91 -0.50 -13.45 -11.63
N VAL A 92 -1.41 -12.59 -12.10
CA VAL A 92 -2.29 -12.86 -13.24
C VAL A 92 -1.52 -12.65 -14.56
N ALA A 93 -1.76 -13.53 -15.54
CA ALA A 93 -1.15 -13.44 -16.87
C ALA A 93 -1.55 -12.12 -17.58
N GLU A 94 -0.64 -11.55 -18.36
CA GLU A 94 -0.84 -10.24 -19.01
C GLU A 94 -2.02 -10.27 -19.99
N GLU A 95 -2.28 -11.42 -20.61
CA GLU A 95 -3.39 -11.66 -21.52
C GLU A 95 -4.74 -11.56 -20.81
N ILE A 96 -4.82 -12.04 -19.57
CA ILE A 96 -6.04 -11.98 -18.76
C ILE A 96 -6.31 -10.52 -18.35
N ILE A 97 -5.28 -9.79 -17.91
CA ILE A 97 -5.40 -8.36 -17.59
C ILE A 97 -5.83 -7.56 -18.84
N ALA A 98 -5.21 -7.84 -19.99
CA ALA A 98 -5.55 -7.18 -21.25
C ALA A 98 -7.03 -7.41 -21.63
N ALA A 99 -7.51 -8.64 -21.49
CA ALA A 99 -8.90 -8.99 -21.75
C ALA A 99 -9.88 -8.33 -20.76
N GLU A 100 -9.59 -8.36 -19.46
CA GLU A 100 -10.44 -7.78 -18.40
C GLU A 100 -10.65 -6.26 -18.59
N TYR A 101 -9.57 -5.55 -18.93
CA TYR A 101 -9.61 -4.10 -19.11
C TYR A 101 -9.86 -3.66 -20.56
N ALA A 102 -10.11 -4.59 -21.48
CA ALA A 102 -10.31 -4.33 -22.92
C ALA A 102 -9.18 -3.49 -23.55
N VAL A 103 -7.92 -3.81 -23.22
CA VAL A 103 -6.72 -3.14 -23.74
C VAL A 103 -5.76 -4.13 -24.40
N SER A 104 -4.75 -3.64 -25.11
CA SER A 104 -3.69 -4.50 -25.66
C SER A 104 -2.71 -4.98 -24.58
N THR A 105 -2.09 -6.14 -24.79
CA THR A 105 -0.99 -6.64 -23.92
C THR A 105 0.17 -5.65 -23.86
N ARG A 106 0.47 -4.94 -24.95
CA ARG A 106 1.46 -3.85 -24.96
C ARG A 106 1.12 -2.72 -23.99
N SER A 107 -0.16 -2.38 -23.85
CA SER A 107 -0.62 -1.38 -22.86
C SER A 107 -0.41 -1.88 -21.43
N VAL A 108 -0.69 -3.17 -21.19
CA VAL A 108 -0.45 -3.83 -19.89
C VAL A 108 1.04 -3.83 -19.55
N GLN A 109 1.90 -4.21 -20.49
CA GLN A 109 3.36 -4.23 -20.32
C GLN A 109 3.92 -2.85 -19.99
N ARG A 110 3.48 -1.81 -20.69
CA ARG A 110 3.89 -0.43 -20.40
C ARG A 110 3.54 -0.04 -18.95
N LYS A 111 2.33 -0.37 -18.51
CA LYS A 111 1.89 -0.12 -17.12
C LYS A 111 2.61 -1.00 -16.10
N LYS A 112 2.99 -2.22 -16.46
CA LYS A 112 3.78 -3.12 -15.60
C LYS A 112 5.19 -2.58 -15.38
N ILE A 113 5.81 -1.99 -16.40
CA ILE A 113 7.11 -1.32 -16.27
C ILE A 113 7.00 -0.11 -15.33
N GLU A 114 5.95 0.71 -15.50
CA GLU A 114 5.66 1.84 -14.60
C GLU A 114 5.48 1.35 -13.14
N TYR A 115 4.70 0.29 -12.94
CA TYR A 115 4.53 -0.36 -11.64
C TYR A 115 5.84 -0.87 -11.01
N LEU A 116 6.66 -1.56 -11.79
CA LEU A 116 7.96 -2.08 -11.32
C LEU A 116 8.91 -0.94 -10.98
N ALA A 117 8.94 0.14 -11.75
CA ALA A 117 9.71 1.34 -11.42
C ALA A 117 9.23 2.00 -10.11
N LEU A 118 7.92 1.94 -9.82
CA LEU A 118 7.33 2.41 -8.56
C LEU A 118 7.48 1.46 -7.38
N THR A 119 8.03 0.25 -7.54
CA THR A 119 8.13 -0.73 -6.44
C THR A 119 9.53 -1.33 -6.25
N ALA A 120 10.43 -1.15 -7.21
CA ALA A 120 11.80 -1.66 -7.17
C ALA A 120 12.79 -0.79 -6.36
N ALA A 121 12.33 0.29 -5.74
CA ALA A 121 13.18 1.14 -4.92
C ALA A 121 13.27 0.57 -3.49
N ALA A 122 14.31 -0.25 -3.30
CA ALA A 122 14.86 -0.70 -2.03
C ALA A 122 16.33 -0.28 -1.96
#